data_AF-A0A925GF05-F1
#
_entry.id   AF-A0A925GF05-F1
#
_cell.length_a   1.000
_cell.length_b   1.000
_cell.length_c   1.000
_cell.angle_alpha   90.00
_cell.angle_beta   90.00
_cell.angle_gamma   90.00
#
_symmetry.space_group_name_H-M   'P 1'
#
loop_
_entity.id
_entity.type
_entity.pdbx_description
1 polymer ?
#
loop_
_entity_poly.entity_id
_entity_poly.type
_entity_poly.pdbx_seq_one_letter_code
_entity_poly.pdbx_strand_id
1 'polypeptide(L)' 'ILGSAVDKSWFPGFTEYQHACREVAESFDAAFIPYQKIFDQALKSAPGKYWAPDGVHPSIAGAKLMSEAWLKTVQD' A
#
# COMPACT_ATOMS: atom_id res chain seq x y z
N ILE A 1 -5.52 3.55 -2.97
CA ILE A 1 -5.45 4.85 -3.70
C ILE A 1 -6.42 4.75 -4.88
N LEU A 2 -7.35 5.71 -5.06
CA LEU A 2 -8.15 5.73 -6.29
C LEU A 2 -7.30 6.29 -7.44
N GLY A 3 -7.47 5.74 -8.64
CA GLY A 3 -6.75 6.15 -9.85
C GLY A 3 -7.50 5.73 -11.10
N SER A 4 -6.85 5.74 -12.26
CA SER A 4 -7.53 5.40 -13.52
C SER A 4 -7.94 3.92 -13.64
N ALA A 5 -7.35 3.02 -12.87
CA ALA A 5 -7.69 1.59 -12.85
C ALA A 5 -8.45 1.15 -11.59
N VAL A 6 -8.28 1.87 -10.47
CA VAL A 6 -8.90 1.53 -9.19
C VAL A 6 -10.02 2.50 -8.85
N ASP A 7 -11.24 1.98 -8.74
CA ASP A 7 -12.43 2.70 -8.29
C ASP A 7 -13.03 2.09 -7.01
N LYS A 8 -14.22 2.57 -6.62
CA LYS A 8 -14.90 2.11 -5.40
C LYS A 8 -15.42 0.67 -5.48
N SER A 9 -15.59 0.10 -6.68
CA SER A 9 -16.13 -1.26 -6.86
C SER A 9 -15.19 -2.36 -6.37
N TRP A 10 -13.90 -2.04 -6.23
CA TRP A 10 -12.90 -2.94 -5.66
C TRP A 10 -13.15 -3.22 -4.17
N PHE A 11 -13.92 -2.37 -3.49
CA PHE A 11 -14.14 -2.44 -2.05
C PHE A 11 -15.55 -2.95 -1.73
N PRO A 12 -15.71 -3.83 -0.73
CA PRO A 12 -14.69 -4.24 0.25
C PRO A 12 -13.82 -5.43 -0.19
N GLY A 13 -14.05 -6.04 -1.36
CA GLY A 13 -13.35 -7.28 -1.75
C GLY A 13 -11.81 -7.19 -1.67
N PHE A 14 -11.23 -6.05 -2.06
CA PHE A 14 -9.80 -5.80 -1.94
C PHE A 14 -9.30 -5.67 -0.50
N THR A 15 -10.16 -5.22 0.43
CA THR A 15 -9.85 -5.18 1.86
C THR A 15 -9.63 -6.60 2.41
N GLU A 16 -10.42 -7.58 1.96
CA GLU A 16 -10.26 -8.97 2.40
C GLU A 16 -8.93 -9.59 1.96
N TYR A 17 -8.42 -9.25 0.77
CA TYR A 17 -7.06 -9.65 0.38
C TYR A 17 -5.99 -9.05 1.29
N GLN A 18 -6.18 -7.81 1.78
CA GLN A 18 -5.23 -7.19 2.71
C GLN A 18 -5.25 -7.88 4.08
N HIS A 19 -6.44 -8.30 4.56
CA HIS A 19 -6.58 -9.10 5.78
C HIS A 19 -5.90 -10.46 5.63
N ALA A 20 -6.17 -11.19 4.55
CA ALA A 20 -5.54 -12.48 4.29
C ALA A 20 -4.00 -12.40 4.25
N CYS A 21 -3.44 -11.36 3.61
CA CYS A 21 -1.99 -11.14 3.59
C CYS A 21 -1.41 -10.91 5.00
N ARG A 22 -2.13 -10.21 5.88
CA ARG A 22 -1.71 -10.00 7.27
C ARG A 22 -1.75 -11.31 8.05
N GLU A 23 -2.84 -12.07 7.95
CA GLU A 23 -3.01 -13.36 8.64
C GLU A 23 -1.91 -14.35 8.25
N VAL A 24 -1.56 -14.42 6.96
CA VAL A 24 -0.44 -15.24 6.48
C VAL A 24 0.88 -14.75 7.07
N ALA A 25 1.15 -13.45 7.07
CA ALA A 25 2.39 -12.94 7.64
C ALA A 25 2.51 -13.26 9.14
N GLU A 26 1.45 -13.07 9.92
CA GLU A 26 1.39 -13.41 11.34
C GLU A 26 1.56 -14.91 11.59
N SER A 27 0.93 -15.77 10.78
CA SER A 27 1.00 -17.23 10.92
C SER A 27 2.40 -17.80 10.68
N PHE A 28 3.25 -17.07 9.96
CA PHE A 28 4.61 -17.51 9.60
C PHE A 28 5.70 -16.66 10.27
N ASP A 29 5.35 -15.79 11.22
CA ASP A 29 6.28 -14.82 11.84
C ASP A 29 7.07 -14.02 10.78
N ALA A 30 6.39 -13.66 9.68
CA ALA A 30 6.98 -12.95 8.57
C ALA A 30 6.84 -11.43 8.76
N ALA A 31 7.82 -10.69 8.24
CA ALA A 31 7.74 -9.25 8.16
C ALA A 31 6.50 -8.80 7.36
N PHE A 32 5.71 -7.89 7.93
CA PHE A 32 4.50 -7.35 7.28
C PHE A 32 4.59 -5.82 7.14
N ILE A 33 4.46 -5.34 5.90
CA ILE A 33 4.46 -3.90 5.60
C ILE A 33 3.03 -3.46 5.22
N PRO A 34 2.35 -2.63 6.03
CA PRO A 34 0.97 -2.20 5.76
C PRO A 34 0.92 -1.09 4.71
N TYR A 35 1.28 -1.38 3.44
CA TYR A 35 1.39 -0.37 2.39
C TYR A 35 0.10 0.43 2.16
N GLN A 36 -1.08 -0.18 2.30
CA GLN A 36 -2.34 0.55 2.20
C GLN A 36 -2.39 1.70 3.22
N LYS A 37 -2.10 1.44 4.50
CA LYS A 37 -2.09 2.45 5.56
C LYS A 37 -1.02 3.52 5.33
N ILE A 38 0.14 3.14 4.80
CA ILE A 38 1.22 4.06 4.45
C ILE A 38 0.76 5.02 3.35
N PHE A 39 0.15 4.50 2.29
CA PHE A 39 -0.40 5.32 1.22
C PHE A 39 -1.60 6.16 1.66
N ASP A 40 -2.48 5.65 2.53
CA ASP A 40 -3.59 6.42 3.10
C ASP A 40 -3.09 7.64 3.89
N GLN A 41 -1.95 7.50 4.58
CA GLN A 41 -1.30 8.62 5.24
C GLN A 41 -0.66 9.59 4.23
N ALA A 42 -0.01 9.09 3.18
CA ALA A 42 0.60 9.90 2.13
C ALA A 42 -0.44 10.69 1.31
N LEU A 43 -1.67 10.19 1.19
CA LEU A 43 -2.78 10.91 0.57
C LEU A 43 -3.13 12.23 1.27
N LYS A 44 -2.69 12.43 2.52
CA LYS A 44 -2.87 13.70 3.24
C LYS A 44 -1.93 14.81 2.75
N SER A 45 -0.81 14.46 2.11
CA SER A 45 0.19 15.44 1.63
C SER A 45 0.17 15.65 0.12
N ALA A 46 -0.28 14.67 -0.67
CA ALA A 46 -0.42 14.79 -2.12
C ALA A 46 -1.52 13.87 -2.68
N PRO A 47 -2.16 14.22 -3.81
CA PRO A 47 -3.26 13.44 -4.38
C PRO A 47 -2.78 12.06 -4.87
N GLY A 48 -3.70 11.09 -4.97
CA GLY A 48 -3.41 9.71 -5.38
C GLY A 48 -2.54 9.59 -6.63
N LYS A 49 -2.83 10.39 -7.67
CA LYS A 49 -2.07 10.41 -8.93
C LYS A 49 -0.58 10.73 -8.79
N TYR A 50 -0.17 11.44 -7.74
CA TYR A 50 1.23 11.72 -7.45
C TYR A 50 1.96 10.47 -6.97
N TRP A 51 1.27 9.62 -6.20
CA TRP A 51 1.81 8.41 -5.60
C TRP A 51 1.69 7.17 -6.50
N ALA A 52 0.53 6.98 -7.12
CA ALA A 52 0.22 5.88 -8.04
C ALA A 52 -0.80 6.39 -9.08
N PRO A 53 -0.37 6.77 -10.30
CA PRO A 53 -1.22 7.40 -11.30
C PRO A 53 -2.51 6.63 -11.63
N ASP A 54 -2.43 5.30 -11.73
CA ASP A 54 -3.57 4.43 -12.01
C ASP A 54 -4.22 3.83 -10.76
N GLY A 55 -3.65 4.07 -9.57
CA GLY A 55 -4.08 3.51 -8.30
C GLY A 55 -3.50 2.13 -7.98
N VAL A 56 -2.70 1.53 -8.87
CA VAL A 56 -2.03 0.24 -8.71
C VAL A 56 -0.51 0.38 -8.75
N HIS A 57 0.03 0.91 -9.86
CA HIS A 57 1.46 0.98 -10.10
C HIS A 57 2.03 2.27 -9.50
N PRO A 58 3.02 2.19 -8.59
CA PRO A 58 3.58 3.36 -7.95
C PRO A 58 4.37 4.22 -8.94
N SER A 59 4.29 5.54 -8.77
CA SER A 59 5.21 6.50 -9.40
C SER A 59 6.61 6.40 -8.76
N ILE A 60 7.57 7.22 -9.21
CA ILE A 60 8.87 7.36 -8.53
C ILE A 60 8.69 7.75 -7.06
N ALA A 61 7.76 8.66 -6.75
CA ALA A 61 7.48 9.08 -5.37
C ALA A 61 6.83 7.96 -4.55
N GLY A 62 5.90 7.21 -5.15
CA GLY A 62 5.29 6.04 -4.52
C GLY A 62 6.30 4.91 -4.27
N ALA A 63 7.18 4.64 -5.23
CA ALA A 63 8.19 3.59 -5.11
C ALA A 63 9.22 3.94 -4.02
N LYS A 64 9.63 5.22 -3.93
CA LYS A 64 10.48 5.70 -2.83
C LYS A 64 9.80 5.49 -1.48
N LEU A 65 8.54 5.89 -1.33
CA LEU A 65 7.78 5.69 -0.10
C LEU A 65 7.71 4.19 0.28
N MET A 66 7.50 3.32 -0.70
CA MET A 66 7.49 1.87 -0.48
C MET A 66 8.86 1.34 -0.04
N SER A 67 9.95 1.84 -0.62
CA SER A 67 11.31 1.44 -0.25
C SER A 67 11.70 1.90 1.16
N GLU A 68 11.31 3.11 1.57
CA GLU A 68 11.57 3.62 2.92
C GLU A 68 10.83 2.79 3.97
N ALA A 69 9.58 2.43 3.70
CA ALA A 69 8.81 1.54 4.57
C ALA A 69 9.42 0.13 4.64
N TRP A 70 9.92 -0.40 3.51
CA TRP A 70 10.59 -1.69 3.48
C TRP A 70 11.86 -1.69 4.34
N LEU A 71 12.75 -0.71 4.13
CA LEU A 71 13.99 -0.58 4.89
C LEU A 71 13.70 -0.46 6.38
N LYS A 72 12.72 0.35 6.78
CA LYS A 72 12.30 0.49 8.19
C LYS A 72 11.79 -0.81 8.81
N THR A 73 11.23 -1.72 8.02
CA THR A 73 10.66 -2.97 8.55
C THR A 73 11.70 -4.07 8.69
N VAL A 74 12.74 -4.08 7.85
CA VAL A 74 13.71 -5.19 7.76
C VAL A 74 15.13 -4.83 8.21
N GLN A 75 15.42 -3.55 8.43
CA GLN A 75 16.67 -3.09 9.01
C GLN A 75 16.47 -2.77 10.49
N ASP A 76 17.44 -3.18 11.31
CA ASP A 76 17.50 -2.92 12.76
C ASP A 76 17.75 -1.43 13.09
#